data_AF-A0A9D5TW55-F1
#
_entry.id   AF-A0A9D5TW55-F1
#
_cell.length_a   1.000
_cell.length_b   1.000
_cell.length_c   1.000
_cell.angle_alpha   90.00
_cell.angle_beta   90.00
_cell.angle_gamma   90.00
#
_symmetry.space_group_name_H-M   'P 1'
#
loop_
_entity.id
_entity.type
_entity.pdbx_description
1 polymer ?
#
loop_
_entity_poly.entity_id
_entity_poly.type
_entity_poly.pdbx_seq_one_letter_code
_entity_poly.pdbx_strand_id
1 'polypeptide(L)'
;MDTLIKETIENLKKNNMDAFYVDTKEEVVPLVKSLLQKGDTVSVGGSVTLNECNVLELLRCGDYNFLDRYEVGLERQDIEKIFRDSFFADAYLASSNAIIKSGELYNVDGNANRVAAIMFGPKSVIIVAGKNKIVESFDEAVKRVKKVAAPKNTKRLSCETYCNLKGECVKASSGCEKPFDGCSSEDRICANYCISSYQRIKNRIKVIIVGEEVGY
;
A
#
# COMPACT_ATOMS: atom_id res chain seq x y z
N MET A 1 19.42 1.84 -12.36
CA MET A 1 18.39 0.93 -11.82
C MET A 1 19.00 -0.40 -11.39
N ASP A 2 18.84 -0.72 -10.09
CA ASP A 2 19.29 -1.95 -9.40
C ASP A 2 18.73 -3.23 -10.06
N THR A 3 19.49 -4.34 -10.01
CA THR A 3 19.10 -5.65 -10.57
C THR A 3 17.84 -6.21 -9.88
N LEU A 4 17.73 -6.09 -8.55
CA LEU A 4 16.57 -6.52 -7.77
C LEU A 4 15.29 -5.81 -8.25
N ILE A 5 15.38 -4.51 -8.53
CA ILE A 5 14.26 -3.71 -9.04
C ILE A 5 13.86 -4.19 -10.44
N LYS A 6 14.82 -4.40 -11.34
CA LYS A 6 14.57 -4.91 -12.70
C LYS A 6 13.84 -6.25 -12.67
N GLU A 7 14.36 -7.22 -11.91
CA GLU A 7 13.74 -8.54 -11.76
C GLU A 7 12.31 -8.44 -11.21
N THR A 8 12.11 -7.59 -10.20
CA THR A 8 10.79 -7.37 -9.59
C THR A 8 9.79 -6.82 -10.62
N ILE A 9 10.19 -5.84 -11.44
CA ILE A 9 9.35 -5.26 -12.49
C ILE A 9 8.94 -6.32 -13.52
N GLU A 10 9.89 -7.15 -13.96
CA GLU A 10 9.62 -8.24 -14.90
C GLU A 10 8.65 -9.26 -14.33
N ASN A 11 8.82 -9.63 -13.06
CA ASN A 11 7.96 -10.61 -12.40
C ASN A 11 6.56 -10.07 -12.10
N LEU A 12 6.43 -8.78 -11.74
CA LEU A 12 5.13 -8.10 -11.65
C LEU A 12 4.37 -8.18 -12.98
N LYS A 13 5.06 -7.94 -14.10
CA LYS A 13 4.50 -8.04 -15.45
C LYS A 13 4.08 -9.46 -15.81
N LYS A 14 4.86 -10.48 -15.41
CA LYS A 14 4.47 -11.91 -15.55
C LYS A 14 3.20 -12.23 -14.75
N ASN A 15 2.97 -11.55 -13.64
CA ASN A 15 1.76 -11.64 -12.82
C ASN A 15 0.60 -10.75 -13.30
N ASN A 16 0.64 -10.27 -14.56
CA ASN A 16 -0.39 -9.41 -15.17
C ASN A 16 -0.59 -8.04 -14.48
N MET A 17 0.36 -7.60 -13.65
CA MET A 17 0.40 -6.23 -13.14
C MET A 17 1.26 -5.38 -14.06
N ASP A 18 0.83 -4.17 -14.37
CA ASP A 18 1.75 -3.23 -15.04
C ASP A 18 2.76 -2.71 -14.02
N ALA A 19 3.97 -2.38 -14.48
CA ALA A 19 5.05 -1.97 -13.59
C ALA A 19 5.94 -0.91 -14.23
N PHE A 20 6.16 0.15 -13.45
CA PHE A 20 6.89 1.36 -13.79
C PHE A 20 7.99 1.60 -12.76
N TYR A 21 9.01 2.32 -13.19
CA TYR A 21 10.09 2.78 -12.34
C TYR A 21 10.27 4.28 -12.53
N VAL A 22 10.52 4.98 -11.43
CA VAL A 22 10.96 6.37 -11.40
C VAL A 22 12.16 6.48 -10.46
N ASP A 23 13.11 7.36 -10.76
CA ASP A 23 14.32 7.48 -9.95
C ASP A 23 14.05 8.22 -8.64
N THR A 24 13.23 9.28 -8.68
CA THR A 24 12.91 10.10 -7.50
C THR A 24 11.41 10.18 -7.22
N LYS A 25 11.04 10.56 -5.99
CA LYS A 25 9.63 10.72 -5.60
C LYS A 25 8.93 11.86 -6.35
N GLU A 26 9.65 12.87 -6.83
CA GLU A 26 9.08 14.01 -7.58
C GLU A 26 8.49 13.56 -8.93
N GLU A 27 9.02 12.48 -9.51
CA GLU A 27 8.55 11.91 -10.77
C GLU A 27 7.26 11.09 -10.63
N VAL A 28 6.83 10.78 -9.40
CA VAL A 28 5.62 10.01 -9.13
C VAL A 28 4.38 10.76 -9.59
N VAL A 29 4.25 12.06 -9.29
CA VAL A 29 3.06 12.86 -9.63
C VAL A 29 2.83 12.92 -11.15
N PRO A 30 3.83 13.25 -11.99
CA PRO A 30 3.68 13.20 -13.44
C PRO A 30 3.22 11.83 -13.96
N LEU A 31 3.77 10.74 -13.42
CA LEU A 31 3.40 9.38 -13.82
C LEU A 31 2.00 9.00 -13.36
N VAL A 32 1.61 9.31 -12.12
CA VAL A 32 0.23 9.07 -11.66
C VAL A 32 -0.76 9.85 -12.52
N LYS A 33 -0.44 11.12 -12.85
CA LYS A 33 -1.30 11.96 -13.69
C LYS A 33 -1.50 11.37 -15.10
N SER A 34 -0.51 10.68 -15.67
CA SER A 34 -0.65 10.03 -16.98
C SER A 34 -1.48 8.73 -16.95
N LEU A 35 -1.68 8.16 -15.76
CA LEU A 35 -2.46 6.94 -15.54
C LEU A 35 -3.93 7.21 -15.15
N LEU A 36 -4.29 8.49 -14.95
CA LEU A 36 -5.63 8.95 -14.60
C LEU A 36 -6.21 9.84 -15.70
N GLN A 37 -7.53 9.96 -15.73
CA GLN A 37 -8.24 10.89 -16.59
C GLN A 37 -8.88 12.00 -15.76
N LYS A 38 -8.95 13.21 -16.34
CA LYS A 38 -9.70 14.29 -15.70
C LYS A 38 -11.17 13.88 -15.54
N GLY A 39 -11.74 14.16 -14.37
CA GLY A 39 -13.10 13.76 -14.01
C GLY A 39 -13.21 12.36 -13.39
N ASP A 40 -12.13 11.57 -13.35
CA ASP A 40 -12.15 10.27 -12.66
C ASP A 40 -12.58 10.44 -11.20
N THR A 41 -13.42 9.51 -10.73
CA THR A 41 -13.62 9.33 -9.29
C THR A 41 -12.46 8.54 -8.73
N VAL A 42 -11.73 9.14 -7.79
CA VAL A 42 -10.49 8.58 -7.23
C VAL A 42 -10.59 8.42 -5.72
N SER A 43 -9.92 7.43 -5.17
CA SER A 43 -9.82 7.24 -3.71
C SER A 43 -8.46 6.68 -3.32
N VAL A 44 -8.12 6.76 -2.03
CA VAL A 44 -6.85 6.29 -1.50
C VAL A 44 -6.96 5.39 -0.28
N GLY A 45 -6.05 4.42 -0.22
CA GLY A 45 -5.74 3.70 1.00
C GLY A 45 -4.90 4.55 1.96
N GLY A 46 -4.86 4.13 3.22
CA GLY A 46 -3.98 4.76 4.19
C GLY A 46 -2.51 4.61 3.77
N SER A 47 -1.82 5.71 3.42
CA SER A 47 -0.47 5.61 2.84
C SER A 47 0.41 6.83 3.12
N VAL A 48 1.49 6.62 3.88
CA VAL A 48 2.54 7.62 4.07
C VAL A 48 3.32 7.85 2.77
N THR A 49 3.55 6.79 1.99
CA THR A 49 4.23 6.89 0.69
C THR A 49 3.49 7.83 -0.26
N LEU A 50 2.16 7.77 -0.34
CA LEU A 50 1.39 8.68 -1.20
C LEU A 50 1.50 10.15 -0.74
N ASN A 51 1.57 10.38 0.57
CA ASN A 51 1.76 11.71 1.13
C ASN A 51 3.17 12.26 0.82
N GLU A 52 4.22 11.47 1.05
CA GLU A 52 5.61 11.86 0.78
C GLU A 52 5.89 12.11 -0.71
N CYS A 53 5.15 11.44 -1.60
CA CYS A 53 5.23 11.62 -3.05
C CYS A 53 4.27 12.70 -3.57
N ASN A 54 3.62 13.50 -2.71
CA ASN A 54 2.65 14.56 -3.08
C ASN A 54 1.45 14.08 -3.92
N VAL A 55 1.10 12.79 -3.85
CA VAL A 55 -0.03 12.24 -4.61
C VAL A 55 -1.36 12.77 -4.05
N LEU A 56 -1.49 12.95 -2.74
CA LEU A 56 -2.73 13.49 -2.16
C LEU A 56 -3.03 14.91 -2.67
N GLU A 57 -2.00 15.74 -2.83
CA GLU A 57 -2.14 17.08 -3.38
C GLU A 57 -2.55 17.07 -4.85
N LEU A 58 -1.97 16.15 -5.64
CA LEU A 58 -2.40 15.91 -7.02
C LEU A 58 -3.90 15.57 -7.08
N LEU A 59 -4.39 14.69 -6.21
CA LEU A 59 -5.81 14.28 -6.25
C LEU A 59 -6.76 15.41 -5.82
N ARG A 60 -6.28 16.38 -5.03
CA ARG A 60 -7.03 17.57 -4.58
C ARG A 60 -6.97 18.75 -5.55
N CYS A 61 -6.25 18.65 -6.67
CA CYS A 61 -6.02 19.81 -7.55
C CYS A 61 -7.25 20.30 -8.34
N GLY A 62 -8.41 19.64 -8.20
CA GLY A 62 -9.66 19.98 -8.87
C GLY A 62 -9.90 19.25 -10.20
N ASP A 63 -8.91 18.51 -10.71
CA ASP A 63 -9.07 17.69 -11.92
C ASP A 63 -9.83 16.37 -11.67
N TYR A 64 -10.07 15.96 -10.42
CA TYR A 64 -10.64 14.65 -10.05
C TYR A 64 -11.75 14.78 -9.01
N ASN A 65 -12.68 13.83 -9.00
CA ASN A 65 -13.63 13.65 -7.91
C ASN A 65 -12.98 12.79 -6.81
N PHE A 66 -12.25 13.42 -5.90
CA PHE A 66 -11.49 12.72 -4.88
C PHE A 66 -12.35 12.41 -3.65
N LEU A 67 -12.57 11.12 -3.40
CA LEU A 67 -13.16 10.61 -2.16
C LEU A 67 -12.12 10.69 -1.02
N ASP A 68 -11.91 11.90 -0.51
CA ASP A 68 -10.82 12.22 0.40
C ASP A 68 -11.10 11.79 1.85
N ARG A 69 -10.65 10.58 2.20
CA ARG A 69 -10.72 10.06 3.58
C ARG A 69 -9.92 10.86 4.63
N TYR A 70 -9.16 11.88 4.22
CA TYR A 70 -8.35 12.73 5.09
C TYR A 70 -8.90 14.17 5.18
N GLU A 71 -10.05 14.44 4.56
CA GLU A 71 -10.70 15.75 4.64
C GLU A 71 -10.97 16.12 6.11
N VAL A 72 -10.72 17.39 6.45
CA VAL A 72 -10.89 17.89 7.81
C VAL A 72 -12.39 18.03 8.11
N GLY A 73 -12.80 17.55 9.28
CA GLY A 73 -14.19 17.65 9.74
C GLY A 73 -15.06 16.43 9.41
N LEU A 74 -14.50 15.40 8.77
CA LEU A 74 -15.22 14.14 8.58
C LEU A 74 -15.51 13.45 9.91
N GLU A 75 -16.74 12.99 10.08
CA GLU A 75 -17.08 12.08 11.15
C GLU A 75 -16.75 10.64 10.76
N ARG A 76 -16.78 9.74 11.74
CA ARG A 76 -16.52 8.31 11.50
C ARG A 76 -17.43 7.72 10.42
N GLN A 77 -18.71 8.11 10.41
CA GLN A 77 -19.69 7.62 9.44
C GLN A 77 -19.36 8.06 8.01
N ASP A 78 -18.84 9.28 7.82
CA ASP A 78 -18.45 9.78 6.50
C ASP A 78 -17.24 9.03 5.98
N ILE A 79 -16.26 8.77 6.85
CA ILE A 79 -15.07 7.97 6.52
C ILE A 79 -15.47 6.54 6.13
N GLU A 80 -16.38 5.92 6.89
CA GLU A 80 -16.90 4.58 6.57
C GLU A 80 -17.67 4.56 5.24
N LYS A 81 -18.44 5.61 4.94
CA LYS A 81 -19.10 5.79 3.65
C LYS A 81 -18.08 5.92 2.52
N ILE A 82 -17.06 6.75 2.68
CA ILE A 82 -15.95 6.89 1.72
C ILE A 82 -15.29 5.53 1.46
N PHE A 83 -15.02 4.72 2.49
CA PHE A 83 -14.43 3.40 2.30
C PHE A 83 -15.29 2.46 1.44
N ARG A 84 -16.62 2.54 1.56
CA ARG A 84 -17.55 1.74 0.75
C ARG A 84 -17.66 2.30 -0.66
N ASP A 85 -17.81 3.61 -0.80
CA ASP A 85 -17.89 4.30 -2.09
C ASP A 85 -16.61 4.13 -2.90
N SER A 86 -15.47 3.98 -2.22
CA SER A 86 -14.18 3.69 -2.85
C SER A 86 -14.18 2.42 -3.70
N PHE A 87 -15.13 1.49 -3.53
CA PHE A 87 -15.24 0.30 -4.39
C PHE A 87 -15.73 0.64 -5.80
N PHE A 88 -16.44 1.75 -5.95
CA PHE A 88 -16.99 2.22 -7.22
C PHE A 88 -16.12 3.27 -7.90
N ALA A 89 -15.00 3.67 -7.28
CA ALA A 89 -14.05 4.59 -7.88
C ALA A 89 -13.46 4.03 -9.19
N ASP A 90 -13.10 4.94 -10.11
CA ASP A 90 -12.44 4.59 -11.36
C ASP A 90 -10.99 4.16 -11.09
N ALA A 91 -10.32 4.84 -10.16
CA ALA A 91 -8.98 4.50 -9.71
C ALA A 91 -8.81 4.53 -8.18
N TYR A 92 -8.08 3.55 -7.66
CA TYR A 92 -7.67 3.48 -6.26
C TYR A 92 -6.16 3.59 -6.14
N LEU A 93 -5.67 4.48 -5.28
CA LEU A 93 -4.23 4.62 -5.05
C LEU A 93 -3.87 4.10 -3.65
N ALA A 94 -2.81 3.32 -3.56
CA ALA A 94 -2.31 2.82 -2.28
C ALA A 94 -0.79 2.62 -2.33
N SER A 95 -0.23 2.14 -1.23
CA SER A 95 1.10 1.54 -1.20
C SER A 95 0.98 0.08 -0.78
N SER A 96 2.08 -0.66 -0.89
CA SER A 96 2.20 -2.03 -0.37
C SER A 96 2.96 -2.05 0.96
N ASN A 97 2.75 -3.09 1.78
CA ASN A 97 3.61 -3.32 2.95
C ASN A 97 4.93 -3.98 2.56
N ALA A 98 4.91 -4.84 1.53
CA ALA A 98 6.09 -5.36 0.86
C ALA A 98 5.75 -5.75 -0.60
N ILE A 99 6.78 -5.78 -1.44
CA ILE A 99 6.73 -6.32 -2.79
C ILE A 99 7.79 -7.43 -2.83
N ILE A 100 7.37 -8.66 -3.07
CA ILE A 100 8.29 -9.79 -3.15
C ILE A 100 8.91 -9.75 -4.55
N LYS A 101 10.20 -10.06 -4.66
CA LYS A 101 10.95 -10.09 -5.93
C LYS A 101 10.28 -10.96 -7.01
N SER A 102 9.58 -12.01 -6.61
CA SER A 102 8.78 -12.89 -7.47
C SER A 102 7.48 -12.23 -8.02
N GLY A 103 7.22 -10.96 -7.69
CA GLY A 103 6.17 -10.15 -8.30
C GLY A 103 4.84 -10.18 -7.56
N GLU A 104 4.81 -10.54 -6.28
CA GLU A 104 3.62 -10.48 -5.44
C GLU A 104 3.60 -9.27 -4.53
N LEU A 105 2.41 -8.71 -4.32
CA LEU A 105 2.18 -7.67 -3.31
C LEU A 105 1.73 -8.31 -2.00
N TYR A 106 2.45 -8.05 -0.91
CA TYR A 106 2.07 -8.49 0.43
C TYR A 106 1.51 -7.32 1.22
N ASN A 107 0.25 -7.45 1.64
CA ASN A 107 -0.49 -6.41 2.33
C ASN A 107 -1.13 -6.94 3.62
N VAL A 108 -1.04 -6.13 4.68
CA VAL A 108 -1.58 -6.44 5.99
C VAL A 108 -2.39 -5.26 6.50
N ASP A 109 -3.64 -5.52 6.90
CA ASP A 109 -4.61 -4.50 7.30
C ASP A 109 -5.33 -4.88 8.60
N GLY A 110 -5.77 -3.85 9.35
CA GLY A 110 -6.71 -3.99 10.46
C GLY A 110 -8.15 -4.00 9.94
N ASN A 111 -8.61 -2.84 9.46
CA ASN A 111 -9.98 -2.62 8.96
C ASN A 111 -10.29 -3.28 7.62
N ALA A 112 -9.29 -3.86 6.96
CA ALA A 112 -9.36 -4.51 5.64
C ALA A 112 -9.88 -3.67 4.45
N ASN A 113 -10.27 -2.41 4.66
CA ASN A 113 -10.83 -1.56 3.60
C ASN A 113 -9.85 -1.34 2.44
N ARG A 114 -8.55 -1.19 2.72
CA ARG A 114 -7.53 -0.99 1.68
C ARG A 114 -7.26 -2.29 0.92
N VAL A 115 -7.03 -3.41 1.60
CA VAL A 115 -6.81 -4.70 0.91
C VAL A 115 -8.02 -5.14 0.11
N ALA A 116 -9.24 -4.89 0.60
CA ALA A 116 -10.47 -5.23 -0.13
C ALA A 116 -10.63 -4.39 -1.41
N ALA A 117 -10.33 -3.09 -1.36
CA ALA A 117 -10.31 -2.23 -2.56
C ALA A 117 -9.25 -2.69 -3.59
N ILE A 118 -8.05 -3.06 -3.12
CA ILE A 118 -6.98 -3.60 -3.97
C ILE A 118 -7.44 -4.91 -4.63
N MET A 119 -8.01 -5.84 -3.85
CA MET A 119 -8.37 -7.19 -4.33
C MET A 119 -9.58 -7.19 -5.26
N PHE A 120 -10.58 -6.33 -5.01
CA PHE A 120 -11.87 -6.40 -5.71
C PHE A 120 -12.35 -5.07 -6.27
N GLY A 121 -12.35 -4.00 -5.49
CA GLY A 121 -13.11 -2.76 -5.75
C GLY A 121 -12.83 -2.05 -7.09
N PRO A 122 -12.03 -0.97 -7.14
CA PRO A 122 -11.93 -0.13 -8.35
C PRO A 122 -11.45 -0.80 -9.63
N LYS A 123 -11.81 -0.24 -10.77
CA LYS A 123 -11.41 -0.76 -12.10
C LYS A 123 -9.91 -0.65 -12.35
N SER A 124 -9.26 0.35 -11.75
CA SER A 124 -7.81 0.57 -11.79
C SER A 124 -7.27 0.70 -10.37
N VAL A 125 -6.13 0.08 -10.08
CA VAL A 125 -5.42 0.19 -8.80
C VAL A 125 -3.98 0.60 -9.08
N ILE A 126 -3.54 1.69 -8.48
CA ILE A 126 -2.17 2.21 -8.62
C ILE A 126 -1.47 2.07 -7.27
N ILE A 127 -0.39 1.31 -7.25
CA ILE A 127 0.44 1.08 -6.08
C ILE A 127 1.72 1.90 -6.23
N VAL A 128 1.98 2.81 -5.30
CA VAL A 128 3.26 3.53 -5.23
C VAL A 128 4.09 2.99 -4.07
N ALA A 129 5.32 2.56 -4.33
CA ALA A 129 6.20 1.95 -3.34
C ALA A 129 7.66 2.34 -3.55
N GLY A 130 8.35 2.71 -2.48
CA GLY A 130 9.81 2.90 -2.51
C GLY A 130 10.57 1.58 -2.62
N LYS A 131 11.82 1.65 -3.08
CA LYS A 131 12.71 0.49 -3.19
C LYS A 131 12.88 -0.28 -1.87
N ASN A 132 12.78 0.42 -0.74
CA ASN A 132 12.84 -0.13 0.62
C ASN A 132 11.69 -1.10 0.96
N LYS A 133 10.73 -1.28 0.04
CA LYS A 133 9.61 -2.21 0.18
C LYS A 133 9.81 -3.51 -0.60
N ILE A 134 10.85 -3.59 -1.44
CA ILE A 134 11.16 -4.80 -2.20
C ILE A 134 11.94 -5.77 -1.31
N VAL A 135 11.56 -7.03 -1.33
CA VAL A 135 12.16 -8.10 -0.50
C VAL A 135 12.37 -9.36 -1.33
N GLU A 136 13.36 -10.17 -0.94
CA GLU A 136 13.77 -11.36 -1.68
C GLU A 136 12.75 -12.51 -1.64
N SER A 137 11.96 -12.62 -0.55
CA SER A 137 11.08 -13.75 -0.32
C SER A 137 9.84 -13.40 0.52
N PHE A 138 8.90 -14.34 0.59
CA PHE A 138 7.73 -14.23 1.47
C PHE A 138 8.14 -14.11 2.95
N ASP A 139 9.14 -14.87 3.41
CA ASP A 139 9.61 -14.79 4.79
C ASP A 139 10.20 -13.41 5.11
N GLU A 140 10.94 -12.82 4.16
CA GLU A 140 11.44 -11.44 4.31
C GLU A 140 10.30 -10.41 4.28
N ALA A 141 9.24 -10.64 3.50
CA ALA A 141 8.03 -9.80 3.55
C ALA A 141 7.37 -9.82 4.94
N VAL A 142 7.24 -11.00 5.53
CA VAL A 142 6.70 -11.20 6.88
C VAL A 142 7.58 -10.51 7.92
N LYS A 143 8.90 -10.72 7.86
CA LYS A 143 9.87 -10.07 8.76
C LYS A 143 9.81 -8.55 8.63
N ARG A 144 9.77 -8.03 7.40
CA ARG A 144 9.66 -6.59 7.13
C ARG A 144 8.40 -6.00 7.74
N VAL A 145 7.24 -6.65 7.60
CA VAL A 145 6.00 -6.19 8.25
C VAL A 145 6.16 -6.13 9.76
N LYS A 146 6.72 -7.17 10.36
CA LYS A 146 6.84 -7.29 11.82
C LYS A 146 7.91 -6.38 12.43
N LYS A 147 8.97 -6.08 11.71
CA LYS A 147 10.11 -5.27 12.19
C LYS A 147 10.07 -3.81 11.75
N VAL A 148 9.36 -3.49 10.67
CA VAL A 148 9.38 -2.15 10.07
C VAL A 148 7.98 -1.60 9.89
N ALA A 149 7.15 -2.26 9.07
CA ALA A 149 5.90 -1.64 8.62
C ALA A 149 4.89 -1.48 9.76
N ALA A 150 4.60 -2.55 10.50
CA ALA A 150 3.62 -2.53 11.58
C ALA A 150 4.06 -1.63 12.75
N PRO A 151 5.30 -1.72 13.28
CA PRO A 151 5.76 -0.83 14.35
C PRO A 151 5.69 0.67 14.00
N LYS A 152 6.14 1.05 12.80
CA LYS A 152 6.05 2.45 12.35
C LYS A 152 4.60 2.89 12.17
N ASN A 153 3.72 2.00 11.69
CA ASN A 153 2.31 2.33 11.51
C ASN A 153 1.55 2.46 12.82
N THR A 154 1.79 1.58 13.79
CA THR A 154 1.16 1.67 15.12
C THR A 154 1.61 2.93 15.85
N LYS A 155 2.87 3.34 15.69
CA LYS A 155 3.36 4.63 16.19
C LYS A 155 2.65 5.81 15.55
N ARG A 156 2.50 5.82 14.22
CA ARG A 156 1.77 6.87 13.50
C ARG A 156 0.29 6.96 13.90
N LEU A 157 -0.33 5.82 14.18
CA LEU A 157 -1.74 5.72 14.57
C LEU A 157 -1.96 5.81 16.09
N SER A 158 -0.90 6.02 16.88
CA SER A 158 -0.94 6.07 18.34
C SER A 158 -1.59 4.85 19.01
N CYS A 159 -1.40 3.65 18.44
CA CYS A 159 -1.99 2.41 18.97
C CYS A 159 -1.26 1.92 20.24
N GLU A 160 -1.99 1.46 21.25
CA GLU A 160 -1.47 0.88 22.49
C GLU A 160 -1.03 -0.58 22.30
N THR A 161 0.02 -0.76 21.50
CA THR A 161 0.55 -2.08 21.14
C THR A 161 2.02 -2.24 21.52
N TYR A 162 2.45 -3.47 21.79
CA TYR A 162 3.86 -3.78 22.08
C TYR A 162 4.81 -3.23 21.02
N CYS A 163 4.45 -3.37 19.73
CA CYS A 163 5.31 -2.93 18.63
C CYS A 163 5.39 -1.40 18.49
N ASN A 164 4.38 -0.64 18.93
CA ASN A 164 4.50 0.81 19.03
C ASN A 164 5.63 1.19 20.02
N LEU A 165 5.64 0.52 21.19
CA LEU A 165 6.59 0.83 22.27
C LEU A 165 8.01 0.31 22.01
N LYS A 166 8.14 -0.88 21.42
CA LYS A 166 9.43 -1.58 21.28
C LYS A 166 10.07 -1.45 19.90
N GLY A 167 9.34 -0.94 18.91
CA GLY A 167 9.84 -0.82 17.54
C GLY A 167 9.86 -2.13 16.75
N GLU A 168 9.41 -3.25 17.33
CA GLU A 168 9.22 -4.53 16.64
C GLU A 168 8.04 -5.33 17.21
N CYS A 169 7.46 -6.21 16.39
CA CYS A 169 6.42 -7.13 16.82
C CYS A 169 6.93 -8.09 17.90
N VAL A 170 6.08 -8.40 18.90
CA VAL A 170 6.38 -9.39 19.96
C VAL A 170 6.73 -10.79 19.42
N LYS A 171 6.39 -11.07 18.15
CA LYS A 171 6.69 -12.31 17.44
C LYS A 171 7.79 -12.18 16.39
N ALA A 172 8.51 -11.05 16.35
CA ALA A 172 9.57 -10.80 15.36
C ALA A 172 10.84 -11.63 15.62
N SER A 173 11.16 -11.88 16.90
CA SER A 173 12.41 -12.49 17.37
C SER A 173 12.26 -13.97 17.77
N SER A 174 11.05 -14.44 18.06
CA SER A 174 10.77 -15.83 18.48
C SER A 174 10.65 -16.83 17.33
N GLY A 175 11.06 -16.46 16.11
CA GLY A 175 10.68 -17.17 14.89
C GLY A 175 9.19 -16.96 14.60
N CYS A 176 8.88 -16.41 13.42
CA CYS A 176 7.50 -16.30 12.98
C CYS A 176 7.01 -17.68 12.55
N GLU A 177 6.74 -18.59 13.49
CA GLU A 177 6.23 -19.94 13.19
C GLU A 177 5.06 -19.87 12.22
N LYS A 178 4.18 -18.89 12.42
CA LYS A 178 3.15 -18.54 11.45
C LYS A 178 3.32 -17.09 10.97
N PRO A 179 3.12 -16.84 9.66
CA PRO A 179 3.27 -15.49 9.11
C PRO A 179 2.31 -14.48 9.74
N PHE A 180 1.18 -14.95 10.26
CA PHE A 180 0.12 -14.16 10.89
C PHE A 180 0.18 -14.09 12.42
N ASP A 181 1.23 -14.64 13.05
CA ASP A 181 1.41 -14.54 14.50
C ASP A 181 1.57 -13.08 14.95
N GLY A 182 0.92 -12.73 16.06
CA GLY A 182 0.94 -11.37 16.61
C GLY A 182 0.52 -11.36 18.08
N CYS A 183 0.30 -10.17 18.61
CA CYS A 183 -0.29 -10.00 19.94
C CYS A 183 -1.82 -10.18 19.91
N SER A 184 -2.44 -10.19 21.09
CA SER A 184 -3.89 -10.17 21.28
C SER A 184 -4.39 -8.82 21.82
N SER A 185 -3.63 -7.73 21.63
CA SER A 185 -4.07 -6.38 22.00
C SER A 185 -5.31 -5.98 21.19
N GLU A 186 -6.25 -5.29 21.82
CA GLU A 186 -7.45 -4.73 21.17
C GLU A 186 -7.08 -3.69 20.09
N ASP A 187 -5.93 -3.04 20.26
CA ASP A 187 -5.37 -2.03 19.33
C ASP A 187 -4.54 -2.65 18.19
N ARG A 188 -4.58 -3.99 18.02
CA ARG A 188 -3.84 -4.69 16.97
C ARG A 188 -4.31 -4.27 15.57
N ILE A 189 -3.37 -3.80 14.74
CA ILE A 189 -3.64 -3.42 13.34
C ILE A 189 -3.33 -4.52 12.30
N CYS A 190 -2.75 -5.65 12.68
CA CYS A 190 -2.38 -6.73 11.75
C CYS A 190 -3.38 -7.89 11.81
N ALA A 191 -4.60 -7.68 11.30
CA ALA A 191 -5.70 -8.64 11.41
C ALA A 191 -5.87 -9.49 10.14
N ASN A 192 -5.76 -8.88 8.96
CA ASN A 192 -5.97 -9.50 7.67
C ASN A 192 -4.69 -9.46 6.85
N TYR A 193 -4.33 -10.59 6.25
CA TYR A 193 -3.09 -10.79 5.50
C TYR A 193 -3.44 -11.24 4.08
N CYS A 194 -3.01 -10.48 3.09
CA CYS A 194 -3.38 -10.70 1.69
C CYS A 194 -2.14 -10.69 0.80
N ILE A 195 -2.07 -11.67 -0.10
CA ILE A 195 -1.06 -11.73 -1.17
C ILE A 195 -1.80 -11.54 -2.49
N SER A 196 -1.43 -10.50 -3.24
CA SER A 196 -1.86 -10.35 -4.63
C SER A 196 -0.78 -10.92 -5.54
N SER A 197 -1.06 -12.09 -6.13
CA SER A 197 -0.18 -12.74 -7.11
C SER A 197 -0.67 -12.47 -8.54
N TYR A 198 -0.89 -13.50 -9.35
CA TYR A 198 -1.38 -13.38 -10.71
C TYR A 198 -2.75 -12.68 -10.79
N GLN A 199 -2.83 -11.63 -11.59
CA GLN A 199 -4.06 -10.87 -11.80
C GLN A 199 -4.84 -11.40 -13.00
N ARG A 200 -6.12 -11.73 -12.78
CA ARG A 200 -7.02 -12.18 -13.85
C ARG A 200 -7.32 -11.09 -14.88
N ILE A 201 -7.39 -9.84 -14.43
CA ILE A 201 -7.58 -8.67 -15.29
C ILE A 201 -6.22 -8.03 -15.49
N LYS A 202 -5.67 -8.21 -16.69
CA LYS A 202 -4.36 -7.67 -17.06
C LYS A 202 -4.33 -6.14 -16.87
N ASN A 203 -3.27 -5.65 -16.25
CA ASN A 203 -2.98 -4.23 -16.01
C ASN A 203 -4.04 -3.48 -15.16
N ARG A 204 -4.94 -4.20 -14.46
CA ARG A 204 -5.80 -3.58 -13.43
C ARG A 204 -4.95 -2.97 -12.32
N ILE A 205 -3.98 -3.74 -11.80
CA ILE A 205 -2.98 -3.26 -10.85
C ILE A 205 -1.78 -2.72 -11.64
N LYS A 206 -1.35 -1.51 -11.28
CA LYS A 206 -0.19 -0.80 -11.82
C LYS A 206 0.73 -0.46 -10.66
N VAL A 207 1.99 -0.86 -10.72
CA VAL A 207 2.95 -0.66 -9.63
C VAL A 207 4.02 0.35 -10.07
N ILE A 208 4.15 1.44 -9.33
CA ILE A 208 5.19 2.45 -9.49
C ILE A 208 6.23 2.21 -8.40
N ILE A 209 7.42 1.76 -8.81
CA ILE A 209 8.59 1.62 -7.93
C ILE A 209 9.40 2.91 -7.97
N VAL A 210 9.60 3.51 -6.80
CA VAL A 210 10.42 4.71 -6.62
C VAL A 210 11.84 4.30 -6.20
N GLY A 211 12.86 4.82 -6.87
CA GLY A 211 14.27 4.57 -6.56
C GLY A 211 14.74 5.08 -5.19
N GLU A 212 13.91 5.88 -4.53
CA GLU A 212 14.11 6.41 -3.18
C GLU A 212 13.38 5.57 -2.11
N GLU A 213 13.81 5.74 -0.86
CA GLU A 213 13.11 5.17 0.29
C GLU A 213 11.94 6.07 0.70
N VAL A 214 10.72 5.67 0.35
CA VAL A 214 9.50 6.42 0.68
C VAL A 214 8.51 5.56 1.47
N GLY A 215 7.97 6.17 2.52
CA GLY A 215 7.18 5.52 3.55
C GLY A 215 7.92 4.36 4.21
N TYR A 216 7.14 3.41 4.70
CA TYR A 216 7.64 2.25 5.43
C TYR A 216 6.77 1.02 5.20
#